data_AF-A0A959UHF5-F1
#
_entry.id   AF-A0A959UHF5-F1
#
_cell.length_a   1.000
_cell.length_b   1.000
_cell.length_c   1.000
_cell.angle_alpha   90.00
_cell.angle_beta   90.00
_cell.angle_gamma   90.00
#
_symmetry.space_group_name_H-M   'P 1'
#
loop_
_entity.id
_entity.type
_entity.pdbx_description
1 polymer ?
#
loop_
_entity_poly.entity_id
_entity_poly.type
_entity_poly.pdbx_seq_one_letter_code
_entity_poly.pdbx_strand_id
1 'polypeptide(L)'
;MNSRFLFMAIFAIFVSVSGIQAQNVTTHEVVFDTLNISLSDNLTNSHGDIFIGRMRAYDPEGKPLEFLINSQEYKDLFEIDSRGTIKADYRKLSSLCAQEEFLVEVAASDGVQFSIGTVVIYVLCK
;
A
#
# COMPACT_ATOMS: atom_id res chain seq x y z
N MET A 1 -9.59 -26.74 -2.82
CA MET A 1 -8.54 -26.02 -2.09
C MET A 1 -9.19 -24.81 -1.44
N ASN A 2 -9.20 -24.80 -0.11
CA ASN A 2 -9.99 -23.86 0.70
C ASN A 2 -9.31 -22.49 0.70
N SER A 3 -9.91 -21.50 0.04
CA SER A 3 -9.48 -20.10 0.17
C SER A 3 -9.95 -19.58 1.53
N ARG A 4 -9.03 -19.52 2.48
CA ARG A 4 -9.24 -18.83 3.75
C ARG A 4 -9.10 -17.34 3.48
N PHE A 5 -10.22 -16.68 3.23
CA PHE A 5 -10.29 -15.22 3.32
C PHE A 5 -10.11 -14.83 4.78
N LEU A 6 -8.93 -14.29 5.11
CA LEU A 6 -8.70 -13.66 6.39
C LEU A 6 -9.43 -12.30 6.34
N PHE A 7 -10.59 -12.23 6.97
CA PHE A 7 -11.27 -10.96 7.22
C PHE A 7 -10.33 -10.07 8.03
N MET A 8 -9.87 -8.96 7.44
CA MET A 8 -9.24 -7.89 8.19
C MET A 8 -10.33 -7.28 9.08
N ALA A 9 -10.08 -7.30 10.38
CA ALA A 9 -11.07 -6.91 11.39
C ALA A 9 -11.37 -5.41 11.28
N ILE A 10 -12.62 -5.07 11.00
CA ILE A 10 -13.14 -3.71 11.19
C ILE A 10 -13.26 -3.50 12.70
N PHE A 11 -12.36 -2.71 13.29
CA PHE A 11 -12.52 -2.23 14.66
C PHE A 11 -13.54 -1.08 14.67
N ALA A 12 -14.80 -1.38 14.92
CA ALA A 12 -15.78 -0.35 15.28
C ALA A 12 -15.57 0.04 16.76
N ILE A 13 -15.08 1.25 17.02
CA ILE A 13 -15.08 1.84 18.36
C ILE A 13 -16.52 2.23 18.68
N PHE A 14 -17.17 1.54 19.61
CA PHE A 14 -18.45 1.98 20.17
C PHE A 14 -18.20 3.08 21.20
N VAL A 15 -18.35 4.34 20.79
CA VAL A 15 -18.46 5.44 21.75
C VAL A 15 -19.87 5.43 22.33
N SER A 16 -20.06 4.94 23.54
CA SER A 16 -21.34 5.11 24.25
C SER A 16 -21.41 6.52 24.82
N VAL A 17 -22.00 7.46 24.06
CA VAL A 17 -22.43 8.75 24.60
C VAL A 17 -23.89 8.60 25.02
N SER A 18 -24.17 8.57 26.32
CA SER A 18 -25.55 8.66 26.82
C SER A 18 -26.14 10.01 26.42
N GLY A 19 -26.97 10.03 25.36
CA GLY A 19 -27.82 11.17 25.04
C GLY A 19 -27.75 11.73 23.62
N ILE A 20 -26.97 11.16 22.70
CA ILE A 20 -27.00 11.56 21.29
C ILE A 20 -27.78 10.49 20.52
N GLN A 21 -28.87 10.90 19.87
CA GLN A 21 -29.62 10.05 18.95
C GLN A 21 -28.62 9.43 17.97
N ALA A 22 -28.69 8.11 17.75
CA ALA A 22 -27.81 7.40 16.83
C ALA A 22 -27.86 8.08 15.45
N GLN A 23 -26.92 8.99 15.21
CA GLN A 23 -26.66 9.50 13.89
C GLN A 23 -26.05 8.30 13.17
N ASN A 24 -26.66 7.91 12.05
CA ASN A 24 -26.08 6.94 11.16
C ASN A 24 -24.73 7.50 10.70
N VAL A 25 -23.66 7.24 11.46
CA VAL A 25 -22.30 7.54 11.05
C VAL A 25 -21.99 6.48 10.01
N THR A 26 -22.29 6.80 8.76
CA THR A 26 -21.79 6.01 7.64
C THR A 26 -20.28 6.29 7.58
N THR A 27 -19.51 5.44 8.24
CA THR A 27 -18.05 5.43 8.09
C THR A 27 -17.76 4.85 6.72
N HIS A 28 -17.22 5.66 5.82
CA HIS A 28 -16.87 5.22 4.48
C HIS A 28 -15.35 5.11 4.38
N GLU A 29 -14.86 3.89 4.25
CA GLU A 29 -13.42 3.61 4.26
C GLU A 29 -12.79 3.81 2.87
N VAL A 30 -11.51 4.17 2.85
CA VAL A 30 -10.68 4.12 1.64
C VAL A 30 -10.42 2.65 1.27
N VAL A 31 -10.73 2.25 0.04
CA VAL A 31 -10.59 0.84 -0.41
C VAL A 31 -9.31 0.66 -1.24
N PHE A 32 -8.56 -0.42 -1.00
CA PHE A 32 -7.30 -0.76 -1.70
C PHE A 32 -7.40 -1.99 -2.61
N ASP A 33 -6.66 -1.95 -3.71
CA ASP A 33 -6.30 -3.14 -4.49
C ASP A 33 -4.96 -3.72 -4.01
N THR A 34 -4.88 -5.04 -3.85
CA THR A 34 -3.59 -5.73 -3.62
C THR A 34 -2.74 -5.74 -4.89
N LEU A 35 -1.43 -5.54 -4.75
CA LEU A 35 -0.47 -5.50 -5.86
C LEU A 35 0.70 -6.46 -5.62
N ASN A 36 0.87 -7.43 -6.54
CA ASN A 36 1.97 -8.41 -6.50
C ASN A 36 2.86 -8.24 -7.73
N ILE A 37 4.17 -8.06 -7.54
CA ILE A 37 5.11 -7.71 -8.62
C ILE A 37 6.37 -8.56 -8.52
N SER A 38 6.90 -9.00 -9.68
CA SER A 38 8.19 -9.68 -9.79
C SER A 38 9.11 -8.94 -10.74
N LEU A 39 10.33 -8.65 -10.29
CA LEU A 39 11.35 -7.86 -10.99
C LEU A 39 12.58 -8.73 -11.28
N SER A 40 12.64 -9.32 -12.48
CA SER A 40 13.81 -10.07 -12.98
C SER A 40 14.52 -9.35 -14.13
N ASP A 41 13.76 -8.87 -15.12
CA ASP A 41 14.34 -8.27 -16.33
C ASP A 41 14.53 -6.76 -16.29
N ASN A 42 13.74 -6.06 -15.46
CA ASN A 42 13.82 -4.60 -15.34
C ASN A 42 15.09 -4.12 -14.61
N LEU A 43 15.74 -4.97 -13.83
CA LEU A 43 16.95 -4.56 -13.10
C LEU A 43 18.13 -4.40 -14.06
N THR A 44 18.33 -5.32 -15.00
CA THR A 44 19.63 -5.43 -15.71
C THR A 44 19.95 -4.30 -16.69
N ASN A 45 18.96 -3.48 -17.08
CA ASN A 45 19.13 -2.36 -18.02
C ASN A 45 18.74 -0.99 -17.43
N SER A 46 18.44 -0.92 -16.14
CA SER A 46 17.99 0.32 -15.50
C SER A 46 19.18 1.16 -15.02
N HIS A 47 19.14 2.46 -15.30
CA HIS A 47 20.06 3.45 -14.72
C HIS A 47 19.20 4.55 -14.06
N GLY A 48 18.81 4.36 -12.80
CA GLY A 48 17.96 5.29 -12.05
C GLY A 48 16.77 4.58 -11.39
N ASP A 49 15.70 5.32 -11.11
CA ASP A 49 14.52 4.76 -10.46
C ASP A 49 13.82 3.74 -11.35
N ILE A 50 13.45 2.60 -10.76
CA ILE A 50 12.64 1.58 -11.41
C ILE A 50 11.18 1.83 -11.06
N PHE A 51 10.34 1.88 -12.10
CA PHE A 51 8.91 1.78 -11.92
C PHE A 51 8.54 0.35 -11.51
N ILE A 52 7.96 0.23 -10.30
CA ILE A 52 7.50 -1.05 -9.76
C ILE A 52 6.06 -1.27 -10.18
N GLY A 53 5.20 -0.30 -9.90
CA GLY A 53 3.78 -0.39 -10.20
C GLY A 53 3.02 0.82 -9.71
N ARG A 54 1.70 0.71 -9.72
CA ARG A 54 0.81 1.75 -9.22
C ARG A 54 -0.25 1.14 -8.34
N MET A 55 -0.30 1.59 -7.10
CA MET A 55 -1.40 1.29 -6.20
C MET A 55 -2.62 2.11 -6.55
N ARG A 56 -3.79 1.49 -6.38
CA ARG A 56 -5.08 2.14 -6.53
C ARG A 56 -5.78 2.12 -5.20
N ALA A 57 -6.29 3.28 -4.83
CA ALA A 57 -7.21 3.44 -3.74
C ALA A 57 -8.39 4.28 -4.22
N TYR A 58 -9.55 4.03 -3.64
CA TYR A 58 -10.79 4.75 -3.95
C TYR A 58 -11.46 5.20 -2.65
N ASP A 59 -11.83 6.48 -2.63
CA ASP A 59 -12.61 7.12 -1.58
C ASP A 59 -14.08 7.22 -2.08
N PRO A 60 -15.05 6.59 -1.41
CA PRO A 60 -16.46 6.63 -1.82
C PRO A 60 -17.08 8.03 -1.87
N GLU A 61 -16.57 8.98 -1.08
CA GLU A 61 -16.98 10.38 -1.08
C GLU A 61 -16.36 11.16 -2.25
N GLY A 62 -15.37 10.58 -2.94
CA GLY A 62 -14.63 11.21 -4.02
C GLY A 62 -13.62 12.24 -3.54
N LYS A 63 -13.18 12.17 -2.28
CA LYS A 63 -12.15 13.09 -1.78
C LYS A 63 -10.76 12.76 -2.34
N PRO A 64 -9.87 13.77 -2.44
CA PRO A 64 -8.48 13.54 -2.81
C PRO A 64 -7.79 12.63 -1.79
N LEU A 65 -6.95 11.72 -2.29
CA LEU A 65 -6.17 10.80 -1.47
C LEU A 65 -4.70 11.18 -1.47
N GLU A 66 -4.10 11.17 -0.27
CA GLU A 66 -2.66 11.24 -0.07
C GLU A 66 -2.11 9.83 0.15
N PHE A 67 -0.95 9.54 -0.44
CA PHE A 67 -0.29 8.24 -0.37
C PHE A 67 1.05 8.34 0.34
N LEU A 68 1.40 7.32 1.14
CA LEU A 68 2.70 7.23 1.80
C LEU A 68 3.15 5.78 2.00
N ILE A 69 4.46 5.55 1.97
CA ILE A 69 5.06 4.28 2.40
C ILE A 69 5.01 4.22 3.94
N ASN A 70 4.28 3.24 4.48
CA ASN A 70 4.09 3.05 5.92
C ASN A 70 5.16 2.14 6.54
N SER A 71 5.86 1.32 5.74
CA SER A 71 6.98 0.49 6.21
C SER A 71 8.26 1.30 6.39
N GLN A 72 8.65 1.57 7.63
CA GLN A 72 9.79 2.43 7.97
C GLN A 72 11.13 1.90 7.45
N GLU A 73 11.32 0.58 7.49
CA GLU A 73 12.50 -0.14 7.01
C GLU A 73 12.70 -0.05 5.49
N TYR A 74 11.64 0.31 4.76
CA TYR A 74 11.61 0.35 3.29
C TYR A 74 11.56 1.78 2.73
N LYS A 75 11.48 2.82 3.58
CA LYS A 75 11.38 4.23 3.14
C LYS A 75 12.59 4.72 2.35
N ASP A 76 13.76 4.12 2.57
CA ASP A 76 14.98 4.47 1.81
C ASP A 76 15.13 3.66 0.52
N LEU A 77 14.29 2.64 0.32
CA LEU A 77 14.32 1.75 -0.85
C LEU A 77 13.20 2.07 -1.84
N PHE A 78 12.02 2.44 -1.34
CA PHE A 78 10.83 2.66 -2.13
C PHE A 78 10.26 4.05 -1.90
N GLU A 79 9.75 4.64 -2.97
CA GLU A 79 9.05 5.91 -2.97
C GLU A 79 7.67 5.74 -3.59
N ILE A 80 6.69 6.51 -3.10
CA ILE A 80 5.36 6.58 -3.68
C ILE A 80 4.99 8.04 -3.99
N ASP A 81 4.47 8.27 -5.20
CA ASP A 81 3.97 9.58 -5.60
C ASP A 81 2.50 9.80 -5.21
N SER A 82 2.01 11.03 -5.37
CA SER A 82 0.62 11.40 -5.08
C SER A 82 -0.42 10.71 -5.96
N ARG A 83 0.00 9.99 -7.00
CA ARG A 83 -0.88 9.21 -7.88
C ARG A 83 -0.90 7.72 -7.49
N GLY A 84 -0.17 7.33 -6.44
CA GLY A 84 0.00 5.95 -5.99
C GLY A 84 1.08 5.18 -6.77
N THR A 85 1.91 5.86 -7.58
CA THR A 85 2.98 5.21 -8.33
C THR A 85 4.14 4.88 -7.41
N ILE A 86 4.54 3.61 -7.37
CA ILE A 86 5.67 3.12 -6.58
C ILE A 86 6.91 3.01 -7.46
N LYS A 87 8.00 3.56 -6.97
CA LYS A 87 9.34 3.47 -7.56
C LYS A 87 10.34 2.95 -6.54
N ALA A 88 11.45 2.42 -7.03
CA ALA A 88 12.60 2.09 -6.18
C ALA A 88 13.90 2.55 -6.82
N ASP A 89 14.89 2.85 -5.98
CA ASP A 89 16.26 3.08 -6.43
C ASP A 89 16.86 1.76 -6.93
N TYR A 90 17.15 1.69 -8.23
CA TYR A 90 17.75 0.52 -8.84
C TYR A 90 19.02 0.06 -8.14
N ARG A 91 19.92 0.97 -7.77
CA ARG A 91 21.23 0.59 -7.24
C ARG A 91 21.09 -0.16 -5.92
N LYS A 92 20.18 0.31 -5.07
CA LYS A 92 19.86 -0.34 -3.78
C LYS A 92 19.12 -1.65 -3.98
N LEU A 93 18.15 -1.69 -4.89
CA LEU A 93 17.34 -2.89 -5.14
C LEU A 93 18.17 -4.01 -5.80
N SER A 94 19.09 -3.66 -6.70
CA SER A 94 19.96 -4.63 -7.40
C SER A 94 20.92 -5.39 -6.48
N SER A 95 21.33 -4.78 -5.37
CA SER A 95 22.18 -5.45 -4.37
C SER A 95 21.43 -6.46 -3.49
N LEU A 96 20.09 -6.51 -3.57
CA LEU A 96 19.20 -7.32 -2.73
C LEU A 96 18.51 -8.45 -3.51
N CYS A 97 19.05 -8.86 -4.66
CA CYS A 97 18.33 -9.66 -5.64
C CYS A 97 18.08 -11.14 -5.28
N ALA A 98 18.41 -11.63 -4.07
CA ALA A 98 18.44 -13.05 -3.73
C ALA A 98 17.06 -13.73 -3.56
N GLN A 99 16.09 -13.40 -4.43
CA GLN A 99 14.66 -13.71 -4.26
C GLN A 99 14.16 -13.22 -2.90
N GLU A 100 14.49 -11.98 -2.56
CA GLU A 100 13.93 -11.31 -1.40
C GLU A 100 12.46 -10.93 -1.67
N GLU A 101 11.60 -11.24 -0.70
CA GLU A 101 10.22 -10.81 -0.63
C GLU A 101 10.15 -9.54 0.22
N PHE A 102 9.71 -8.44 -0.37
CA PHE A 102 9.44 -7.19 0.33
C PHE A 102 7.94 -7.04 0.52
N LEU A 103 7.51 -6.93 1.78
CA LEU A 103 6.13 -6.64 2.16
C LEU A 103 6.01 -5.15 2.46
N VAL A 104 5.76 -4.34 1.44
CA VAL A 104 5.70 -2.89 1.56
C VAL A 104 4.28 -2.47 1.90
N GLU A 105 4.07 -1.92 3.10
CA GLU A 105 2.82 -1.31 3.49
C GLU A 105 2.72 0.11 2.95
N VAL A 106 1.58 0.43 2.37
CA VAL A 106 1.26 1.75 1.84
C VAL A 106 -0.07 2.21 2.42
N ALA A 107 -0.09 3.43 2.94
CA ALA A 107 -1.31 4.05 3.43
C ALA A 107 -1.87 5.03 2.40
N ALA A 108 -3.19 5.11 2.32
CA ALA A 108 -3.93 6.14 1.59
C ALA A 108 -4.91 6.80 2.54
N SER A 109 -4.97 8.12 2.53
CA SER A 109 -5.77 8.92 3.46
C SER A 109 -6.47 10.07 2.77
N ASP A 110 -7.72 10.35 3.15
CA ASP A 110 -8.47 11.56 2.76
C ASP A 110 -8.28 12.71 3.77
N GLY A 111 -7.38 12.54 4.74
CA GLY A 111 -7.15 13.45 5.86
C GLY A 111 -8.04 13.21 7.09
N VAL A 112 -9.03 12.32 7.00
CA VAL A 112 -9.93 11.93 8.11
C VAL A 112 -9.84 10.44 8.38
N GLN A 113 -9.94 9.64 7.33
CA GLN A 113 -9.88 8.18 7.31
C GLN A 113 -8.66 7.75 6.51
N PHE A 114 -8.15 6.57 6.84
CA PHE A 114 -7.06 5.95 6.11
C PHE A 114 -7.31 4.46 5.99
N SER A 115 -6.68 3.86 5.00
CA SER A 115 -6.56 2.41 4.90
C SER A 115 -5.11 2.05 4.57
N ILE A 116 -4.76 0.78 4.73
CA ILE A 116 -3.42 0.26 4.48
C ILE A 116 -3.53 -0.89 3.50
N GLY A 117 -2.78 -0.82 2.41
CA GLY A 117 -2.59 -1.91 1.46
C GLY A 117 -1.17 -2.46 1.54
N THR A 118 -1.02 -3.76 1.32
CA THR A 118 0.30 -4.40 1.20
C THR A 118 0.64 -4.63 -0.27
N VAL A 119 1.86 -4.25 -0.64
CA VAL A 119 2.47 -4.55 -1.93
C VAL A 119 3.55 -5.60 -1.72
N VAL A 120 3.42 -6.72 -2.43
CA VAL A 120 4.40 -7.81 -2.36
C VAL A 120 5.32 -7.71 -3.56
N ILE A 121 6.61 -7.53 -3.31
CA ILE A 121 7.63 -7.34 -4.35
C ILE A 121 8.65 -8.47 -4.25
N TYR A 122 8.85 -9.16 -5.36
CA TYR A 122 9.89 -10.18 -5.50
C TYR A 122 11.02 -9.67 -6.39
N VAL A 123 12.25 -9.67 -5.88
CA VAL A 123 13.45 -9.27 -6.63
C VAL A 123 14.26 -10.50 -6.98
N LEU A 124 14.38 -10.84 -8.27
CA LEU A 124 15.02 -12.07 -8.72
C LEU A 124 16.42 -11.80 -9.28
N CYS A 125 17.44 -12.45 -8.72
CA CYS A 125 18.79 -12.46 -9.28
C CYS A 125 18.76 -13.28 -10.58
N LYS A 126 19.54 -12.83 -11.56
CA LYS A 126 19.87 -13.64 -12.74
C LYS A 126 21.03 -14.56 -12.44
#